data_AF-A0A392R884-F1
#
_entry.id   AF-A0A392R884-F1
#
_cell.length_a   1.000
_cell.length_b   1.000
_cell.length_c   1.000
_cell.angle_alpha   90.00
_cell.angle_beta   90.00
_cell.angle_gamma   90.00
#
_symmetry.space_group_name_H-M   'P 1'
#
loop_
_entity.id
_entity.type
_entity.pdbx_description
1 polymer ?
#
loop_
_entity_poly.entity_id
_entity_poly.type
_entity_poly.pdbx_seq_one_letter_code
_entity_poly.pdbx_strand_id
1 'polypeptide(L)'
;MFTTINVPSDSVHFEHLKHLKLSGIDFTMDPSFDYLTLRVPVLKKFEICNCKWSSGKDIIVDASLLESISIQQDFNELQGQSIKFNEHANLRHLEIGLVTNIEVILDLLQKSPVLKTLVLTLK
;
A
#
# COMPACT_ATOMS: atom_id res chain seq x y z
N MET A 1 -17.43 5.14 7.46
CA MET A 1 -17.05 6.47 7.99
C MET A 1 -15.54 6.55 7.85
N PHE A 2 -15.03 7.61 7.23
CA PHE A 2 -13.58 7.77 7.05
C PHE A 2 -12.99 8.56 8.22
N THR A 3 -11.80 8.18 8.66
CA THR A 3 -11.02 8.92 9.66
C THR A 3 -9.88 9.62 8.96
N THR A 4 -9.71 10.92 9.22
CA THR A 4 -8.58 11.69 8.69
C THR A 4 -7.38 11.60 9.63
N ILE A 5 -6.20 11.30 9.09
CA ILE A 5 -4.93 11.29 9.83
C ILE A 5 -3.95 12.24 9.14
N ASN A 6 -3.53 13.28 9.87
CA ASN A 6 -2.43 14.14 9.43
C ASN A 6 -1.10 13.42 9.61
N VAL A 7 -0.34 13.28 8.54
CA VAL A 7 1.00 12.70 8.58
C VAL A 7 2.01 13.81 8.84
N PRO A 8 2.71 13.81 9.99
CA PRO A 8 3.56 14.95 10.40
C PRO A 8 4.91 15.01 9.67
N SER A 9 5.26 13.98 8.90
CA SER A 9 6.54 13.85 8.19
C SER A 9 6.35 13.00 6.93
N ASP A 10 7.19 13.25 5.94
CA ASP A 10 7.41 12.43 4.75
C ASP A 10 8.00 11.03 5.02
N SER A 11 8.43 10.73 6.25
CA SER A 11 8.96 9.42 6.63
C SER A 11 8.40 8.93 7.97
N VAL A 12 7.73 7.78 7.95
CA VAL A 12 7.17 7.15 9.16
C VAL A 12 7.80 5.77 9.36
N HIS A 13 8.26 5.51 10.58
CA HIS A 13 9.06 4.33 10.91
C HIS A 13 8.35 3.45 11.94
N PHE A 14 8.18 2.16 11.63
CA PHE A 14 7.72 1.16 12.59
C PHE A 14 8.63 -0.09 12.57
N GLU A 15 9.67 -0.06 13.40
CA GLU A 15 10.74 -1.08 13.46
C GLU A 15 10.28 -2.50 13.85
N HIS A 16 9.14 -2.61 14.54
CA HIS A 16 8.67 -3.88 15.10
C HIS A 16 7.29 -4.31 14.57
N LEU A 17 6.70 -3.54 13.66
CA LEU A 17 5.36 -3.78 13.17
C LEU A 17 5.36 -4.94 12.17
N LYS A 18 4.72 -6.05 12.53
CA LYS A 18 4.65 -7.27 11.71
C LYS A 18 3.41 -7.33 10.83
N HIS A 19 2.33 -6.65 11.26
CA HIS A 19 1.06 -6.60 10.58
C HIS A 19 0.51 -5.19 10.65
N LEU A 20 0.24 -4.62 9.48
CA LEU A 20 -0.39 -3.32 9.33
C LEU A 20 -1.70 -3.51 8.57
N LYS A 21 -2.79 -3.05 9.18
CA LYS A 21 -4.12 -3.03 8.57
C LYS A 21 -4.69 -1.63 8.68
N LEU A 22 -5.00 -1.05 7.52
CA LEU A 22 -5.58 0.29 7.40
C LEU A 22 -6.93 0.14 6.71
N SER A 23 -7.98 0.74 7.28
CA SER A 23 -9.32 0.70 6.70
C SER A 23 -10.07 2.00 6.89
N GLY A 24 -10.59 2.58 5.81
CA GLY A 24 -11.38 3.81 5.88
C GLY A 24 -10.57 5.01 6.36
N ILE A 25 -9.30 5.14 5.97
CA ILE A 25 -8.43 6.23 6.42
C ILE A 25 -8.15 7.17 5.26
N ASP A 26 -8.27 8.47 5.51
CA ASP A 26 -7.81 9.54 4.62
C ASP A 26 -6.55 10.16 5.21
N PHE A 27 -5.40 9.89 4.60
CA PHE A 27 -4.13 10.43 5.04
C PHE A 27 -3.89 11.78 4.39
N THR A 28 -3.76 12.81 5.22
CA THR A 28 -3.45 14.17 4.80
C THR A 28 -1.98 14.47 5.04
N MET A 29 -1.26 14.75 3.95
CA MET A 29 0.15 15.16 3.98
C MET A 29 0.28 16.66 3.76
N ASP A 30 1.39 17.21 4.24
CA ASP A 30 1.80 18.56 3.88
C ASP A 30 2.02 18.63 2.34
N PRO A 31 1.48 19.65 1.66
CA PRO A 31 1.63 19.80 0.21
C PRO A 31 3.09 19.97 -0.25
N SER A 32 4.01 20.32 0.65
CA SER A 32 5.45 20.38 0.37
C SER A 32 6.08 19.00 0.15
N PHE A 33 5.43 17.91 0.57
CA PHE A 33 5.94 16.56 0.35
C PHE A 33 5.51 16.00 -1.01
N ASP A 34 6.46 15.38 -1.71
CA ASP A 34 6.21 14.71 -2.99
C ASP A 34 5.85 13.25 -2.86
N TYR A 35 6.28 12.62 -1.77
CA TYR A 35 6.01 11.22 -1.45
C TYR A 35 6.02 11.00 0.06
N LEU A 36 5.40 9.90 0.50
CA LEU A 36 5.51 9.40 1.86
C LEU A 36 6.24 8.06 1.86
N THR A 37 7.28 7.95 2.68
CA THR A 37 7.99 6.69 2.92
C THR A 37 7.53 6.06 4.22
N LEU A 38 6.96 4.86 4.13
CA LEU A 38 6.62 4.03 5.27
C LEU A 38 7.69 2.96 5.45
N ARG A 39 8.56 3.12 6.46
CA ARG A 39 9.63 2.16 6.78
C ARG A 39 9.16 1.15 7.81
N VAL A 40 9.02 -0.09 7.37
CA VAL A 40 8.43 -1.18 8.14
C VAL A 40 9.23 -2.47 7.90
N PRO A 41 10.50 -2.51 8.35
CA PRO A 41 11.48 -3.50 7.93
C PRO A 41 11.11 -4.95 8.28
N VAL A 42 10.26 -5.15 9.30
CA VAL A 42 9.80 -6.47 9.76
C VAL A 42 8.36 -6.80 9.38
N LEU A 43 7.74 -5.99 8.52
CA LEU A 43 6.35 -6.19 8.12
C LEU A 43 6.21 -7.46 7.29
N LYS A 44 5.30 -8.34 7.71
CA LYS A 44 4.97 -9.59 7.01
C LYS A 44 3.65 -9.47 6.26
N LYS A 45 2.71 -8.69 6.78
CA LYS A 45 1.37 -8.54 6.20
C LYS A 45 0.97 -7.07 6.13
N PHE A 46 0.57 -6.64 4.93
CA PHE A 46 0.04 -5.31 4.66
C PHE A 46 -1.39 -5.44 4.11
N GLU A 47 -2.34 -4.81 4.78
CA GLU A 47 -3.74 -4.76 4.37
C GLU A 47 -4.21 -3.31 4.29
N ILE A 48 -4.77 -2.93 3.15
CA ILE A 48 -5.34 -1.61 2.96
C ILE A 48 -6.72 -1.73 2.32
N CYS A 49 -7.72 -1.11 2.95
CA CYS A 49 -9.10 -1.14 2.51
C CYS A 49 -9.69 0.27 2.49
N ASN A 50 -10.17 0.74 1.35
CA ASN A 50 -10.82 2.06 1.22
C ASN A 50 -10.03 3.17 1.92
N CYS A 51 -8.73 3.27 1.60
CA CYS A 51 -7.88 4.31 2.15
C CYS A 51 -7.44 5.26 1.04
N LYS A 52 -7.43 6.55 1.36
CA LYS A 52 -6.98 7.63 0.49
C LYS A 52 -5.69 8.19 1.02
N TRP A 53 -4.83 8.57 0.10
CA TRP A 53 -3.61 9.31 0.40
C TRP A 53 -3.67 10.64 -0.33
N SER A 54 -3.40 11.70 0.40
CA SER A 54 -3.65 13.08 -0.02
C SER A 54 -3.10 13.37 -1.40
N SER A 55 -4.04 13.68 -2.29
CA SER A 55 -3.79 14.46 -3.50
C SER A 55 -2.95 13.77 -4.58
N GLY A 56 -3.00 12.44 -4.68
CA GLY A 56 -2.32 11.71 -5.77
C GLY A 56 -0.79 11.64 -5.60
N LYS A 57 -0.32 11.79 -4.36
CA LYS A 57 1.10 11.62 -4.03
C LYS A 57 1.43 10.13 -3.89
N ASP A 58 2.68 9.79 -4.20
CA ASP A 58 3.18 8.42 -4.12
C ASP A 58 3.40 7.98 -2.67
N ILE A 59 3.05 6.73 -2.36
CA ILE A 59 3.45 6.08 -1.10
C ILE A 59 4.47 5.01 -1.40
N ILE A 60 5.60 5.11 -0.73
CA ILE A 60 6.69 4.16 -0.82
C ILE A 60 6.67 3.31 0.45
N VAL A 61 6.40 2.02 0.30
CA VAL A 61 6.38 1.06 1.41
C VAL A 61 7.68 0.27 1.39
N ASP A 62 8.56 0.58 2.34
CA ASP A 62 9.82 -0.12 2.56
C ASP A 62 9.63 -1.31 3.51
N ALA A 63 9.42 -2.49 2.93
CA ALA A 63 9.02 -3.69 3.63
C ALA A 63 9.75 -4.93 3.09
N SER A 64 11.01 -5.13 3.47
CA SER A 64 11.86 -6.20 2.94
C SER A 64 11.42 -7.62 3.33
N LEU A 65 10.60 -7.76 4.37
CA LEU A 65 10.08 -9.06 4.84
C LEU A 65 8.61 -9.29 4.48
N LEU A 66 8.07 -8.50 3.54
CA LEU A 66 6.65 -8.56 3.20
C LEU A 66 6.30 -9.88 2.50
N GLU A 67 5.36 -10.61 3.06
CA GLU A 67 4.93 -11.93 2.58
C GLU A 67 3.49 -11.91 2.03
N SER A 68 2.67 -10.96 2.48
CA SER A 68 1.27 -10.85 2.12
C SER A 68 0.82 -9.41 1.95
N ILE A 69 0.15 -9.14 0.83
CA ILE A 69 -0.50 -7.86 0.52
C ILE A 69 -1.98 -8.14 0.23
N SER A 70 -2.87 -7.35 0.83
CA SER A 70 -4.29 -7.29 0.46
C SER A 70 -4.69 -5.83 0.23
N ILE A 71 -5.14 -5.52 -0.98
CA ILE A 71 -5.57 -4.17 -1.38
C ILE A 71 -7.02 -4.26 -1.82
N GLN A 72 -7.91 -3.51 -1.17
CA GLN A 72 -9.33 -3.44 -1.55
C GLN A 72 -9.78 -1.98 -1.60
N GLN A 73 -10.21 -1.50 -2.75
CA GLN A 73 -10.60 -0.11 -2.94
C GLN A 73 -11.98 -0.04 -3.62
N ASP A 74 -12.80 0.97 -3.32
CA ASP A 74 -14.05 1.19 -4.04
C ASP A 74 -13.81 2.07 -5.28
N PHE A 75 -14.53 1.80 -6.38
CA PHE A 75 -14.30 2.27 -7.77
C PHE A 75 -14.07 3.78 -8.00
N ASN A 76 -14.40 4.65 -7.05
CA ASN A 76 -14.46 6.10 -7.28
C ASN A 76 -13.23 6.87 -6.81
N GLU A 77 -12.26 6.24 -6.13
CA GLU A 77 -11.38 6.99 -5.23
C GLU A 77 -9.87 6.94 -5.55
N LEU A 78 -9.46 6.14 -6.54
CA LEU A 78 -8.06 6.05 -6.98
C LEU A 78 -7.86 6.68 -8.37
N GLN A 79 -8.02 8.00 -8.47
CA GLN A 79 -7.40 8.74 -9.57
C GLN A 79 -6.02 9.24 -9.10
N GLY A 80 -4.94 8.67 -9.66
CA GLY A 80 -3.58 9.20 -9.54
C GLY A 80 -2.74 8.76 -8.33
N GLN A 81 -3.15 7.78 -7.53
CA GLN A 81 -2.33 7.26 -6.42
C GLN A 81 -1.57 5.99 -6.85
N SER A 82 -0.26 5.94 -6.59
CA SER A 82 0.58 4.76 -6.75
C SER A 82 1.18 4.36 -5.40
N ILE A 83 0.90 3.13 -4.95
CA ILE A 83 1.61 2.53 -3.82
C ILE A 83 2.73 1.71 -4.42
N LYS A 84 3.97 2.11 -4.12
CA LYS A 84 5.19 1.46 -4.59
C LYS A 84 5.79 0.67 -3.44
N PHE A 85 6.16 -0.58 -3.72
CA PHE A 85 6.90 -1.41 -2.76
C PHE A 85 8.35 -1.51 -3.21
N ASN A 86 9.26 -1.38 -2.25
CA ASN A 86 10.69 -1.45 -2.52
C ASN A 86 11.07 -2.90 -2.88
N GLU A 87 12.08 -3.05 -3.74
CA GLU A 87 12.62 -4.34 -4.15
C GLU A 87 12.94 -5.18 -2.90
N HIS A 88 12.72 -6.51 -2.95
CA HIS A 88 12.85 -7.50 -1.86
C HIS A 88 11.56 -7.99 -1.17
N ALA A 89 10.36 -7.62 -1.62
CA ALA A 89 9.14 -8.28 -1.12
C ALA A 89 9.18 -9.79 -1.43
N ASN A 90 9.25 -10.64 -0.40
CA ASN A 90 9.10 -12.10 -0.50
C ASN A 90 7.61 -12.46 -0.62
N LEU A 91 6.91 -11.77 -1.51
CA LEU A 91 5.46 -11.80 -1.58
C LEU A 91 5.00 -13.18 -2.04
N ARG A 92 4.23 -13.85 -1.19
CA ARG A 92 3.66 -15.17 -1.46
C ARG A 92 2.16 -15.10 -1.72
N HIS A 93 1.50 -14.12 -1.11
CA HIS A 93 0.06 -13.94 -1.21
C HIS A 93 -0.24 -12.51 -1.61
N LEU A 94 -0.88 -12.35 -2.76
CA LEU A 94 -1.35 -11.07 -3.28
C LEU A 94 -2.86 -11.17 -3.50
N GLU A 95 -3.61 -10.41 -2.72
CA GLU A 95 -5.04 -10.26 -2.89
C GLU A 95 -5.33 -8.82 -3.32
N ILE A 96 -6.02 -8.69 -4.44
CA ILE A 96 -6.38 -7.41 -5.01
C ILE A 96 -7.87 -7.46 -5.30
N GLY A 97 -8.59 -6.59 -4.60
CA GLY A 97 -10.01 -6.32 -4.84
C GLY A 97 -10.21 -5.44 -6.07
N LEU A 98 -11.30 -4.68 -6.08
CA LEU A 98 -11.52 -3.63 -7.06
C LEU A 98 -10.36 -2.64 -7.03
N VAL A 99 -9.46 -2.71 -8.01
CA VAL A 99 -8.32 -1.81 -8.15
C VAL A 99 -8.30 -1.30 -9.57
N THR A 100 -8.46 0.01 -9.73
CA THR A 100 -8.51 0.69 -11.03
C THR A 100 -7.14 0.85 -11.67
N ASN A 101 -6.05 0.71 -10.91
CA ASN A 101 -4.69 0.93 -11.39
C ASN A 101 -3.92 -0.40 -11.59
N ILE A 102 -3.95 -0.89 -12.83
CA ILE A 102 -3.26 -2.12 -13.25
C ILE A 102 -1.74 -2.03 -13.10
N GLU A 103 -1.16 -0.82 -13.10
CA GLU A 103 0.30 -0.62 -12.99
C GLU A 103 0.83 -1.07 -11.63
N VAL A 104 0.08 -0.85 -10.55
CA VAL A 104 0.43 -1.33 -9.20
C VAL A 104 0.47 -2.86 -9.17
N ILE A 105 -0.47 -3.50 -9.87
CA ILE A 105 -0.52 -4.96 -9.99
C ILE A 105 0.72 -5.46 -10.74
N LEU A 106 1.06 -4.83 -11.87
CA LEU A 106 2.21 -5.21 -12.68
C LEU A 106 3.54 -5.02 -11.96
N ASP A 107 3.72 -3.92 -11.23
CA ASP A 107 4.92 -3.67 -10.41
C ASP A 107 5.10 -4.74 -9.33
N LEU A 108 4.01 -5.08 -8.62
CA LEU A 108 4.01 -6.12 -7.59
C LEU A 108 4.32 -7.50 -8.16
N LEU A 109 3.76 -7.84 -9.33
CA LEU A 109 4.00 -9.12 -9.98
C LEU A 109 5.45 -9.23 -10.48
N GLN A 110 6.01 -8.17 -11.07
CA GLN A 110 7.40 -8.16 -11.53
C GLN A 110 8.40 -8.33 -10.38
N LYS A 111 8.13 -7.70 -9.22
CA LYS A 111 9.00 -7.75 -8.05
C LYS A 111 8.89 -9.06 -7.25
N SER A 112 7.93 -9.91 -7.58
CA SER A 112 7.57 -11.08 -6.76
C SER A 112 7.58 -12.41 -7.54
N PRO A 113 8.75 -12.89 -8.01
CA PRO A 113 8.84 -14.15 -8.76
C PRO A 113 8.45 -15.39 -7.93
N VAL A 114 8.33 -15.26 -6.60
CA VAL A 114 7.96 -16.34 -5.66
C VAL A 114 6.47 -16.35 -5.29
N LEU A 115 5.64 -15.54 -5.96
CA LEU A 115 4.21 -15.44 -5.69
C LEU A 115 3.53 -16.81 -5.86
N LYS A 116 2.81 -17.25 -4.83
CA LYS A 116 2.10 -18.54 -4.82
C LYS A 116 0.61 -18.39 -5.02
N THR A 117 0.05 -17.29 -4.54
CA THR A 117 -1.38 -17.03 -4.56
C THR A 117 -1.62 -15.63 -5.06
N LEU A 118 -2.37 -15.52 -6.15
CA LEU A 118 -2.91 -14.29 -6.69
C LEU A 118 -4.43 -14.40 -6.68
N VAL A 119 -5.10 -13.49 -5.98
CA VAL A 119 -6.56 -13.37 -5.97
C VAL A 119 -6.93 -12.03 -6.55
N LEU A 120 -7.69 -12.03 -7.65
CA LEU A 120 -8.26 -10.85 -8.27
C LEU A 120 -9.78 -10.88 -8.10
N THR A 121 -10.33 -9.91 -7.38
CA THR A 121 -11.78 -9.79 -7.20
C THR A 121 -12.30 -8.66 -8.10
N LEU A 122 -12.83 -9.06 -9.26
CA LEU A 122 -13.51 -8.17 -10.20
C LEU A 122 -15.03 -8.24 -9.91
N LYS A 123 -15.68 -7.11 -9.71
CA LYS A 123 -17.16 -7.01 -9.66
C LYS A 123 -17.66 -6.19 -10.83
#